data_AF-A0A935PBS9-F1
#
_entry.id   AF-A0A935PBS9-F1
#
_cell.length_a   1.000
_cell.length_b   1.000
_cell.length_c   1.000
_cell.angle_alpha   90.00
_cell.angle_beta   90.00
_cell.angle_gamma   90.00
#
_symmetry.space_group_name_H-M   'P 1'
#
loop_
_entity.id
_entity.type
_entity.pdbx_description
1 polymer ?
#
loop_
_entity_poly.entity_id
_entity_poly.type
_entity_poly.pdbx_seq_one_letter_code
_entity_poly.pdbx_strand_id
1 'polypeptide(L)'
;MDAGAIILVERGPADPAGGVRRLVTLAHVAGVLHDIRREEKEHALRGAEEARRLLRAFALREDERDTIARAVANHEAFRPSRPMGDADGQLLSDALYDADKFRWGPDNFSEMLWDMVARRDVPLSAVLGRFMKGLEGVGRIRETFRSETGRRYGPDFIDRGMKIGRRLYAELTAAGGR
;
A
#
# COMPACT_ATOMS: atom_id res chain seq x y z
N MET A 1 -4.29 1.70 -9.58
CA MET A 1 -3.50 1.72 -10.82
C MET A 1 -2.40 0.66 -10.75
N ASP A 2 -1.42 0.77 -9.84
CA ASP A 2 -0.28 -0.16 -9.81
C ASP A 2 -0.65 -1.62 -9.48
N ALA A 3 -1.61 -1.84 -8.57
CA ALA A 3 -2.07 -3.20 -8.26
C ALA A 3 -2.61 -3.94 -9.51
N GLY A 4 -3.33 -3.23 -10.38
CA GLY A 4 -3.79 -3.77 -11.66
C GLY A 4 -2.64 -4.03 -12.63
N ALA A 5 -1.64 -3.15 -12.68
CA ALA A 5 -0.45 -3.33 -13.51
C ALA A 5 0.36 -4.55 -13.09
N ILE A 6 0.55 -4.77 -11.79
CA ILE A 6 1.20 -5.97 -11.25
C ILE A 6 0.46 -7.22 -11.74
N ILE A 7 -0.87 -7.28 -11.58
CA ILE A 7 -1.66 -8.44 -12.03
C ILE A 7 -1.47 -8.71 -13.54
N LEU A 8 -1.47 -7.66 -14.36
CA LEU A 8 -1.28 -7.80 -15.82
C LEU A 8 0.10 -8.34 -16.18
N VAL A 9 1.15 -7.90 -15.47
CA VAL A 9 2.51 -8.41 -15.68
C VAL A 9 2.63 -9.87 -15.26
N GLU A 10 2.08 -10.22 -14.09
CA GLU A 10 2.16 -11.57 -13.50
C GLU A 10 1.35 -12.61 -14.29
N ARG A 11 0.24 -12.20 -14.91
CA ARG A 11 -0.60 -13.09 -15.74
C ARG A 11 -0.22 -13.10 -17.22
N GLY A 12 0.49 -12.07 -17.68
CA GLY A 12 0.81 -11.90 -19.09
C GLY A 12 -0.39 -11.47 -19.94
N PRO A 13 -0.21 -11.34 -21.27
CA PRO A 13 -1.15 -10.69 -22.17
C PRO A 13 -2.39 -11.51 -22.54
N ALA A 14 -2.46 -12.80 -22.20
CA ALA A 14 -3.56 -13.67 -22.58
C ALA A 14 -4.70 -13.60 -21.54
N ASP A 15 -5.88 -13.13 -21.95
CA ASP A 15 -7.10 -13.15 -21.13
C ASP A 15 -8.34 -13.61 -21.92
N PRO A 16 -8.31 -14.81 -22.52
CA PRO A 16 -9.40 -15.27 -23.40
C PRO A 16 -10.75 -15.42 -22.68
N ALA A 17 -10.76 -15.58 -21.35
CA ALA A 17 -11.96 -15.73 -20.54
C ALA A 17 -12.35 -14.45 -19.76
N GLY A 18 -11.61 -13.34 -19.89
CA GLY A 18 -11.86 -12.09 -19.15
C GLY A 18 -11.56 -12.15 -17.64
N GLY A 19 -10.92 -13.23 -17.18
CA GLY A 19 -10.58 -13.44 -15.77
C GLY A 19 -9.54 -12.44 -15.26
N VAL A 20 -8.52 -12.12 -16.06
CA VAL A 20 -7.49 -11.15 -15.70
C VAL A 20 -8.10 -9.76 -15.56
N ARG A 21 -8.93 -9.34 -16.52
CA ARG A 21 -9.64 -8.06 -16.44
C ARG A 21 -10.54 -7.97 -15.20
N ARG A 22 -11.23 -9.07 -14.85
CA ARG A 22 -12.02 -9.11 -13.62
C ARG A 22 -11.14 -8.98 -12.39
N LEU A 23 -10.03 -9.70 -12.31
CA LEU A 23 -9.10 -9.65 -11.19
C LEU A 23 -8.49 -8.25 -11.00
N VAL A 24 -8.10 -7.58 -12.09
CA VAL A 24 -7.65 -6.17 -12.09
C VAL A 24 -8.72 -5.25 -11.51
N THR A 25 -9.99 -5.47 -11.89
CA THR A 25 -11.12 -4.68 -11.36
C THR A 25 -11.23 -4.86 -9.85
N LEU A 26 -11.19 -6.11 -9.35
CA LEU A 26 -11.25 -6.40 -7.92
C LEU A 26 -10.07 -5.77 -7.15
N ALA A 27 -8.86 -5.82 -7.72
CA ALA A 27 -7.67 -5.20 -7.12
C ALA A 27 -7.78 -3.67 -7.04
N HIS A 28 -8.38 -3.02 -8.04
CA HIS A 28 -8.65 -1.58 -7.98
C HIS A 28 -9.69 -1.23 -6.93
N VAL A 29 -10.76 -2.02 -6.80
CA VAL A 29 -11.75 -1.84 -5.72
C VAL A 29 -11.08 -2.00 -4.35
N ALA A 30 -10.25 -3.02 -4.16
CA ALA A 30 -9.50 -3.21 -2.93
C ALA A 30 -8.54 -2.03 -2.67
N GLY A 31 -7.87 -1.52 -3.70
CA GLY A 31 -6.98 -0.36 -3.64
C GLY A 31 -7.69 0.93 -3.21
N VAL A 32 -8.95 1.14 -3.60
CA VAL A 32 -9.73 2.30 -3.13
C VAL A 32 -10.13 2.14 -1.65
N LEU A 33 -10.39 0.91 -1.21
CA LEU A 33 -10.97 0.64 0.11
C LEU A 33 -9.96 0.31 1.21
N HIS A 34 -8.70 -0.01 0.88
CA HIS A 34 -7.77 -0.61 1.84
C HIS A 34 -7.58 0.22 3.12
N ASP A 35 -7.63 1.54 3.00
CA ASP A 35 -7.43 2.49 4.09
C ASP A 35 -8.71 3.22 4.52
N ILE A 36 -9.90 2.70 4.20
CA ILE A 36 -11.19 3.35 4.51
C ILE A 36 -11.40 3.59 6.02
N ARG A 37 -10.68 2.87 6.88
CA ARG A 37 -10.68 3.03 8.35
C ARG A 37 -9.31 3.43 8.91
N ARG A 38 -8.51 4.18 8.15
CA ARG A 38 -7.11 4.55 8.48
C ARG A 38 -6.89 5.09 9.90
N GLU A 39 -7.88 5.76 10.50
CA GLU A 39 -7.76 6.36 11.83
C GLU A 39 -8.06 5.39 12.98
N GLU A 40 -8.62 4.21 12.69
CA GLU A 40 -8.96 3.23 13.71
C GLU A 40 -7.75 2.37 14.12
N LYS A 41 -7.76 1.92 15.38
CA LYS A 41 -6.86 0.85 15.81
C LYS A 41 -7.19 -0.41 15.01
N GLU A 42 -6.16 -1.12 14.53
CA GLU A 42 -6.33 -2.27 13.62
C GLU A 42 -7.08 -1.89 12.33
N HIS A 43 -6.71 -0.73 11.75
CA HIS A 43 -7.37 -0.14 10.59
C HIS A 43 -7.58 -1.11 9.42
N ALA A 44 -6.66 -2.05 9.16
CA ALA A 44 -6.83 -3.03 8.10
C ALA A 44 -7.97 -4.02 8.37
N LEU A 45 -8.12 -4.48 9.62
CA LEU A 45 -9.22 -5.37 10.01
C LEU A 45 -10.56 -4.62 9.97
N ARG A 46 -10.58 -3.40 10.51
CA ARG A 46 -11.77 -2.53 10.49
C ARG A 46 -12.15 -2.13 9.06
N GLY A 47 -11.16 -1.86 8.23
CA GLY A 47 -11.31 -1.58 6.81
C GLY A 47 -11.87 -2.78 6.05
N ALA A 48 -11.44 -3.99 6.38
CA ALA A 48 -11.98 -5.23 5.81
C ALA A 48 -13.46 -5.45 6.19
N GLU A 49 -13.81 -5.25 7.46
CA GLU A 49 -15.21 -5.30 7.93
C GLU A 49 -16.09 -4.29 7.18
N GLU A 50 -15.61 -3.06 7.04
CA GLU A 50 -16.33 -2.02 6.32
C GLU A 50 -16.43 -2.30 4.82
N ALA A 51 -15.36 -2.77 4.18
CA ALA A 51 -15.37 -3.17 2.79
C ALA A 51 -16.43 -4.23 2.54
N ARG A 52 -16.52 -5.28 3.39
CA ARG A 52 -17.61 -6.27 3.28
C ARG A 52 -18.99 -5.64 3.37
N ARG A 53 -19.17 -4.63 4.24
CA ARG A 53 -20.45 -3.92 4.42
C ARG A 53 -20.83 -3.13 3.17
N LEU A 54 -19.92 -2.30 2.67
CA LEU A 54 -20.16 -1.43 1.51
C LEU A 54 -20.34 -2.21 0.22
N LEU A 55 -19.54 -3.27 0.01
CA LEU A 55 -19.57 -4.04 -1.22
C LEU A 55 -20.88 -4.83 -1.42
N ARG A 56 -21.73 -4.98 -0.39
CA ARG A 56 -23.09 -5.54 -0.54
C ARG A 56 -24.00 -4.69 -1.42
N ALA A 57 -23.73 -3.40 -1.57
CA ALA A 57 -24.50 -2.50 -2.42
C ALA A 57 -24.12 -2.59 -3.91
N PHE A 58 -23.10 -3.39 -4.26
CA PHE A 58 -22.59 -3.50 -5.63
C PHE A 58 -22.82 -4.89 -6.20
N ALA A 59 -22.85 -4.99 -7.54
CA ALA A 59 -22.98 -6.26 -8.27
C ALA A 59 -21.67 -7.08 -8.27
N LEU A 60 -21.27 -7.53 -7.08
CA LEU A 60 -20.14 -8.42 -6.84
C LEU A 60 -20.63 -9.73 -6.24
N ARG A 61 -20.01 -10.84 -6.64
CA ARG A 61 -20.28 -12.15 -6.03
C ARG A 61 -19.76 -12.20 -4.60
N GLU A 62 -20.23 -13.16 -3.82
CA GLU A 62 -19.81 -13.31 -2.42
C GLU A 62 -18.31 -13.61 -2.25
N ASP A 63 -17.79 -14.52 -3.08
CA ASP A 63 -16.37 -14.86 -3.16
C ASP A 63 -15.49 -13.64 -3.48
N GLU A 64 -15.95 -12.78 -4.39
CA GLU A 64 -15.22 -11.56 -4.77
C GLU A 64 -15.18 -10.54 -3.63
N ARG A 65 -16.30 -10.38 -2.92
CA ARG A 65 -16.40 -9.49 -1.76
C ARG A 65 -15.49 -9.97 -0.63
N ASP A 66 -15.48 -11.27 -0.37
CA ASP A 66 -14.58 -11.83 0.64
C ASP A 66 -13.10 -11.70 0.23
N THR A 67 -12.79 -11.94 -1.04
CA THR A 67 -11.43 -11.77 -1.58
C THR A 67 -10.92 -10.35 -1.39
N ILE A 68 -11.72 -9.33 -1.74
CA ILE A 68 -11.37 -7.92 -1.52
C ILE A 68 -11.16 -7.65 -0.02
N ALA A 69 -12.10 -8.04 0.83
CA ALA A 69 -12.01 -7.78 2.26
C ALA A 69 -10.78 -8.44 2.90
N ARG A 70 -10.44 -9.67 2.51
CA ARG A 70 -9.24 -10.37 3.01
C ARG A 70 -7.96 -9.74 2.52
N ALA A 71 -7.90 -9.29 1.26
CA ALA A 71 -6.77 -8.52 0.76
C ALA A 71 -6.58 -7.22 1.57
N VAL A 72 -7.67 -6.50 1.85
CA VAL A 72 -7.65 -5.34 2.75
C VAL A 72 -7.17 -5.73 4.14
N ALA A 73 -7.61 -6.84 4.74
CA ALA A 73 -7.09 -7.27 6.04
C ALA A 73 -5.58 -7.60 6.03
N ASN A 74 -5.03 -7.98 4.88
CA ASN A 74 -3.64 -8.42 4.72
C ASN A 74 -2.65 -7.30 4.33
N HIS A 75 -3.10 -6.06 4.10
CA HIS A 75 -2.28 -5.04 3.43
C HIS A 75 -1.24 -4.33 4.33
N GLU A 76 -1.28 -4.53 5.65
CA GLU A 76 -0.33 -3.92 6.59
C GLU A 76 1.08 -4.53 6.51
N ALA A 77 2.10 -3.66 6.55
CA ALA A 77 3.48 -4.11 6.74
C ALA A 77 3.70 -4.61 8.17
N PHE A 78 4.67 -5.52 8.33
CA PHE A 78 5.08 -6.06 9.64
C PHE A 78 3.97 -6.79 10.41
N ARG A 79 2.87 -7.12 9.73
CA ARG A 79 1.82 -8.03 10.21
C ARG A 79 1.90 -9.34 9.42
N PRO A 80 1.67 -10.49 10.06
CA PRO A 80 1.54 -11.75 9.33
C PRO A 80 0.39 -11.67 8.34
N SER A 81 0.65 -11.94 7.07
CA SER A 81 -0.39 -12.11 6.05
C SER A 81 -1.00 -13.51 6.17
N ARG A 82 -2.32 -13.62 6.00
CA ARG A 82 -2.99 -14.91 5.92
C ARG A 82 -3.06 -15.39 4.47
N PRO A 83 -2.78 -16.67 4.18
CA PRO A 83 -2.94 -17.22 2.84
C PRO A 83 -4.35 -16.98 2.30
N MET A 84 -4.46 -16.76 0.99
CA MET A 84 -5.73 -16.64 0.29
C MET A 84 -6.30 -18.01 -0.10
N GLY A 85 -7.57 -18.06 -0.51
CA GLY A 85 -8.25 -19.34 -0.82
C GLY A 85 -7.76 -20.01 -2.12
N ASP A 86 -7.21 -19.22 -3.03
CA ASP A 86 -6.72 -19.64 -4.34
C ASP A 86 -5.61 -18.71 -4.83
N ALA A 87 -5.03 -19.03 -6.00
CA ALA A 87 -3.93 -18.28 -6.59
C ALA A 87 -4.32 -16.86 -7.07
N ASP A 88 -5.56 -16.66 -7.48
CA ASP A 88 -6.06 -15.35 -7.96
C ASP A 88 -6.23 -14.39 -6.79
N GLY A 89 -6.86 -14.85 -5.70
CA GLY A 89 -6.97 -14.13 -4.45
C GLY A 89 -5.61 -13.83 -3.84
N GLN A 90 -4.66 -14.77 -3.90
CA GLN A 90 -3.29 -14.54 -3.41
C GLN A 90 -2.61 -13.43 -4.20
N LEU A 91 -2.66 -13.52 -5.53
CA LEU A 91 -2.10 -12.50 -6.41
C LEU A 91 -2.74 -11.12 -6.19
N LEU A 92 -4.07 -11.04 -5.99
CA LEU A 92 -4.73 -9.78 -5.66
C LEU A 92 -4.26 -9.20 -4.33
N SER A 93 -4.18 -10.03 -3.30
CA SER A 93 -3.70 -9.62 -1.97
C SER A 93 -2.25 -9.11 -2.01
N ASP A 94 -1.39 -9.79 -2.78
CA ASP A 94 0.01 -9.43 -2.92
C ASP A 94 0.19 -8.17 -3.77
N ALA A 95 -0.56 -8.06 -4.87
CA ALA A 95 -0.55 -6.87 -5.73
C ALA A 95 -1.08 -5.63 -4.99
N LEU A 96 -2.12 -5.76 -4.16
CA LEU A 96 -2.61 -4.67 -3.32
C LEU A 96 -1.52 -4.20 -2.34
N TYR A 97 -0.88 -5.16 -1.67
CA TYR A 97 0.19 -4.87 -0.72
C TYR A 97 1.36 -4.14 -1.39
N ASP A 98 1.88 -4.69 -2.48
CA ASP A 98 3.05 -4.16 -3.17
C ASP A 98 2.78 -2.78 -3.75
N ALA A 99 1.58 -2.57 -4.35
CA ALA A 99 1.16 -1.28 -4.85
C ALA A 99 1.08 -0.21 -3.75
N ASP A 100 0.57 -0.56 -2.56
CA ASP A 100 0.60 0.35 -1.42
C ASP A 100 2.05 0.65 -0.99
N LYS A 101 2.93 -0.36 -0.94
CA LYS A 101 4.33 -0.16 -0.52
C LYS A 101 5.19 0.58 -1.53
N PHE A 102 4.87 0.58 -2.83
CA PHE A 102 5.54 1.46 -3.79
C PHE A 102 5.43 2.94 -3.40
N ARG A 103 4.33 3.35 -2.78
CA ARG A 103 4.12 4.72 -2.29
C ARG A 103 5.00 5.10 -1.12
N TRP A 104 5.65 4.13 -0.46
CA TRP A 104 6.59 4.39 0.63
C TRP A 104 7.97 4.83 0.13
N GLY A 105 8.19 4.84 -1.18
CA GLY A 105 9.37 5.39 -1.84
C GLY A 105 9.32 6.92 -2.00
N PRO A 106 9.46 7.47 -3.22
CA PRO A 106 9.42 8.91 -3.47
C PRO A 106 8.15 9.61 -2.95
N ASP A 107 6.97 9.03 -3.20
CA ASP A 107 5.66 9.58 -2.84
C ASP A 107 5.51 9.84 -1.34
N ASN A 108 6.22 9.08 -0.50
CA ASN A 108 6.24 9.27 0.94
C ASN A 108 6.69 10.69 1.32
N PHE A 109 7.68 11.23 0.60
CA PHE A 109 8.33 12.49 0.92
C PHE A 109 7.85 13.67 0.07
N SER A 110 7.16 13.42 -1.05
CA SER A 110 6.54 14.47 -1.85
C SER A 110 5.10 14.76 -1.43
N GLU A 111 4.34 13.73 -1.02
CA GLU A 111 2.89 13.86 -0.77
C GLU A 111 2.51 13.32 0.61
N MET A 112 2.68 12.02 0.84
CA MET A 112 2.00 11.31 1.94
C MET A 112 2.37 11.82 3.35
N LEU A 113 3.65 12.12 3.60
CA LEU A 113 4.10 12.70 4.87
C LEU A 113 3.40 14.04 5.14
N TRP A 114 3.36 14.93 4.15
CA TRP A 114 2.82 16.28 4.30
C TRP A 114 1.32 16.27 4.46
N ASP A 115 0.65 15.38 3.75
CA ASP A 115 -0.76 15.06 3.90
C ASP A 115 -1.12 14.67 5.35
N MET A 116 -0.29 13.83 5.99
CA MET A 116 -0.48 13.44 7.38
C MET A 116 -0.18 14.57 8.36
N VAL A 117 0.88 15.34 8.11
CA VAL A 117 1.28 16.48 8.94
C VAL A 117 0.20 17.56 8.93
N ALA A 118 -0.33 17.92 7.76
CA ALA A 118 -1.37 18.93 7.60
C ALA A 118 -2.68 18.50 8.26
N ARG A 119 -3.12 17.25 8.07
CA ARG A 119 -4.37 16.75 8.68
C ARG A 119 -4.33 16.70 10.21
N ARG A 120 -3.16 16.46 10.79
CA ARG A 120 -2.99 16.29 12.24
C ARG A 120 -2.41 17.52 12.95
N ASP A 121 -2.21 18.61 12.22
CA ASP A 121 -1.59 19.85 12.70
C ASP A 121 -0.29 19.60 13.50
N VAL A 122 0.57 18.73 12.96
CA VAL A 122 1.80 18.33 13.65
C VAL A 122 2.88 19.39 13.42
N PRO A 123 3.49 19.96 14.48
CA PRO A 123 4.53 20.96 14.32
C PRO A 123 5.77 20.34 13.65
N LEU A 124 6.39 21.10 12.75
CA LEU A 124 7.57 20.64 11.99
C LEU A 124 8.70 20.14 12.91
N SER A 125 8.90 20.78 14.06
CA SER A 125 9.90 20.35 15.06
C SER A 125 9.65 18.93 15.57
N ALA A 126 8.39 18.53 15.78
CA ALA A 126 8.04 17.17 16.18
C ALA A 126 8.26 16.15 15.06
N VAL A 127 8.01 16.55 13.80
CA VAL A 127 8.34 15.73 12.63
C VAL A 127 9.85 15.51 12.55
N LEU A 128 10.64 16.58 12.59
CA LEU A 128 12.10 16.53 12.50
C LEU A 128 12.71 15.68 13.62
N GLY A 129 12.23 15.84 14.86
CA GLY A 129 12.71 15.07 16.01
C GLY A 129 12.52 13.54 15.89
N ARG A 130 11.66 13.07 14.99
CA ARG A 130 11.40 11.64 14.75
C ARG A 130 11.74 11.19 13.33
N PHE A 131 12.16 12.11 12.45
CA PHE A 131 12.26 11.89 11.02
C PHE A 131 13.18 10.71 10.68
N MET A 132 14.40 10.71 11.21
CA MET A 132 15.39 9.66 10.90
C MET A 132 14.94 8.27 11.38
N LYS A 133 14.29 8.19 12.55
CA LYS A 133 13.70 6.94 13.03
C LYS A 133 12.54 6.47 12.16
N GLY A 134 11.71 7.40 11.68
CA GLY A 134 10.66 7.09 10.70
C GLY A 134 11.24 6.55 9.40
N LEU A 135 12.33 7.15 8.94
CA LEU A 135 13.06 6.76 7.74
C LEU A 135 13.63 5.34 7.84
N GLU A 136 14.19 4.94 8.98
CA GLU A 136 14.59 3.54 9.24
C GLU A 136 13.41 2.57 9.11
N GLY A 137 12.22 2.98 9.57
CA GLY A 137 10.99 2.24 9.41
C GLY A 137 10.63 1.98 7.94
N VAL A 138 10.73 3.02 7.10
CA VAL A 138 10.55 2.93 5.64
C VAL A 138 11.55 1.95 5.03
N GLY A 139 12.82 2.02 5.43
CA GLY A 139 13.87 1.14 4.92
C GLY A 139 13.58 -0.36 5.12
N ARG A 140 12.90 -0.73 6.21
CA ARG A 140 12.53 -2.14 6.47
C ARG A 140 11.47 -2.70 5.51
N ILE A 141 10.72 -1.85 4.79
CA ILE A 141 9.72 -2.28 3.82
C ILE A 141 10.37 -2.91 2.59
N ARG A 142 11.62 -2.56 2.31
CA ARG A 142 12.42 -3.07 1.19
C ARG A 142 12.33 -4.60 1.04
N GLU A 143 12.29 -5.33 2.16
CA GLU A 143 12.31 -6.80 2.19
C GLU A 143 10.91 -7.44 2.31
N THR A 144 9.84 -6.66 2.13
CA THR A 144 8.47 -7.12 2.42
C THR A 144 7.60 -7.37 1.19
N PHE A 145 8.09 -7.05 -0.01
CA PHE A 145 7.34 -7.21 -1.25
C PHE A 145 6.99 -8.67 -1.54
N ARG A 146 5.78 -8.91 -2.05
CA ARG A 146 5.14 -10.23 -2.05
C ARG A 146 5.12 -10.87 -3.42
N SER A 147 4.73 -10.15 -4.47
CA SER A 147 4.70 -10.61 -5.86
C SER A 147 6.11 -10.64 -6.47
N GLU A 148 6.29 -11.35 -7.58
CA GLU A 148 7.57 -11.35 -8.31
C GLU A 148 7.93 -9.94 -8.79
N THR A 149 6.95 -9.26 -9.39
CA THR A 149 7.03 -7.85 -9.82
C THR A 149 7.34 -6.93 -8.64
N GLY A 150 6.64 -7.09 -7.51
CA GLY A 150 6.92 -6.34 -6.30
C GLY A 150 8.35 -6.50 -5.82
N ARG A 151 8.85 -7.74 -5.74
CA ARG A 151 10.23 -8.02 -5.30
C ARG A 151 11.28 -7.50 -6.29
N ARG A 152 10.96 -7.48 -7.58
CA ARG A 152 11.86 -6.99 -8.62
C ARG A 152 12.02 -5.47 -8.58
N TYR A 153 10.93 -4.72 -8.43
CA TYR A 153 10.94 -3.26 -8.57
C TYR A 153 10.86 -2.51 -7.24
N GLY A 154 10.16 -3.06 -6.26
CA GLY A 154 9.91 -2.43 -4.97
C GLY A 154 11.15 -1.97 -4.21
N PRO A 155 12.25 -2.75 -4.15
CA PRO A 155 13.46 -2.31 -3.48
C PRO A 155 14.02 -0.98 -4.01
N ASP A 156 13.96 -0.73 -5.33
CA ASP A 156 14.43 0.53 -5.92
C ASP A 156 13.53 1.73 -5.54
N PHE A 157 12.22 1.53 -5.42
CA PHE A 157 11.31 2.57 -4.89
C PHE A 157 11.74 2.98 -3.48
N ILE A 158 12.00 2.01 -2.61
CA ILE A 158 12.44 2.28 -1.24
C ILE A 158 13.81 2.96 -1.23
N ASP A 159 14.79 2.45 -1.99
CA ASP A 159 16.14 3.02 -2.04
C ASP A 159 16.13 4.49 -2.51
N ARG A 160 15.30 4.83 -3.51
CA ARG A 160 15.07 6.21 -3.96
C ARG A 160 14.38 7.06 -2.90
N GLY A 161 13.34 6.55 -2.27
CA GLY A 161 12.66 7.22 -1.16
C GLY A 161 13.63 7.55 -0.02
N MET A 162 14.47 6.60 0.37
CA MET A 162 15.49 6.79 1.41
C MET A 162 16.49 7.90 1.05
N LYS A 163 16.91 7.98 -0.21
CA LYS A 163 17.78 9.06 -0.70
C LYS A 163 17.09 10.42 -0.63
N ILE A 164 15.84 10.50 -1.08
CA ILE A 164 15.02 11.73 -1.03
C ILE A 164 14.83 12.17 0.42
N GLY A 165 14.41 11.27 1.31
CA GLY A 165 14.18 11.55 2.72
C GLY A 165 15.42 12.09 3.44
N ARG A 166 16.59 11.48 3.24
CA ARG A 166 17.86 11.98 3.81
C ARG A 166 18.18 13.40 3.36
N ARG A 167 18.03 13.67 2.05
CA ARG A 167 18.29 15.00 1.50
C ARG A 167 17.29 16.03 2.02
N LEU A 168 16.01 15.70 2.05
CA LEU A 168 14.96 16.55 2.61
C LEU A 168 15.26 16.93 4.06
N TYR A 169 15.64 15.96 4.90
CA TYR A 169 16.00 16.21 6.29
C TYR A 169 17.19 17.17 6.43
N ALA A 170 18.23 16.98 5.61
CA ALA A 170 19.40 17.86 5.61
C ALA A 170 19.04 19.31 5.24
N GLU A 171 18.19 19.51 4.22
CA GLU A 171 17.76 20.85 3.81
C GLU A 171 16.93 21.54 4.91
N LEU A 172 15.97 20.82 5.51
CA LEU A 172 15.10 21.36 6.54
C LEU A 172 15.85 21.72 7.83
N THR A 173 16.90 20.98 8.17
CA THR A 173 17.71 21.23 9.38
C THR A 173 18.77 22.30 9.15
N ALA A 174 19.32 22.42 7.94
CA ALA A 174 20.23 23.51 7.57
C ALA A 174 19.54 24.87 7.49
N ALA A 175 18.24 24.91 7.15
CA ALA A 175 17.44 26.13 7.10
C ALA A 175 17.04 26.67 8.49
N GLY A 176 16.90 25.81 9.50
CA GLY A 176 16.52 26.20 10.88
C GLY A 176 17.66 26.77 11.73
N GLY A 177 18.89 26.82 11.20
CA GLY A 177 20.05 27.44 11.84
C GLY A 177 20.41 28.84 11.31
N ARG A 178 19.52 29.45 10.51
CA ARG A 178 19.64 30.83 10.01
C ARG A 178 18.59 31.73 10.62
#